data_AF-A0A358UYS6-F1
#
_entry.id   AF-A0A358UYS6-F1
#
_cell.length_a   1.000
_cell.length_b   1.000
_cell.length_c   1.000
_cell.angle_alpha   90.00
_cell.angle_beta   90.00
_cell.angle_gamma   90.00
#
_symmetry.space_group_name_H-M   'P 1'
#
loop_
_entity.id
_entity.type
_entity.pdbx_description
1 polymer ?
#
loop_
_entity_poly.entity_id
_entity_poly.type
_entity_poly.pdbx_seq_one_letter_code
_entity_poly.pdbx_strand_id
1 'polypeptide(L)'
;MSENKLPMIIQGGMGAGVSNWVLARAVAMLGQLGVVSGTALDVIMARRLQDGDPNGDVRRALDYFPIHDVAKRIIETYFVSGGKKPEESYKPVPVQNL
;
A
#
# COMPACT_ATOMS: atom_id res chain seq x y z
N MET A 1 -1.82 -34.24 -12.66
CA MET A 1 -1.54 -32.80 -12.82
C MET A 1 -2.89 -32.12 -13.03
N SER A 2 -3.31 -31.26 -12.10
CA SER A 2 -4.54 -30.48 -12.29
C SER A 2 -4.37 -29.58 -13.52
N GLU A 3 -5.34 -29.55 -14.43
CA GLU A 3 -5.39 -28.56 -15.51
C GLU A 3 -5.17 -27.16 -14.92
N ASN A 4 -4.19 -26.44 -15.45
CA ASN A 4 -3.89 -25.08 -15.00
C ASN A 4 -4.97 -24.15 -15.58
N LYS A 5 -6.13 -24.11 -14.92
CA LYS A 5 -7.28 -23.32 -15.35
C LYS A 5 -6.94 -21.84 -15.15
N LEU A 6 -6.90 -21.09 -16.26
CA LEU A 6 -6.67 -19.65 -16.21
C LEU A 6 -7.82 -18.94 -15.46
N PRO A 7 -7.54 -17.81 -14.78
CA PRO A 7 -8.56 -17.05 -14.08
C PRO A 7 -9.61 -16.52 -15.07
N MET A 8 -10.89 -16.71 -14.74
CA MET A 8 -12.03 -16.23 -15.56
C MET A 8 -12.35 -14.76 -15.28
N ILE A 9 -12.02 -14.30 -14.07
CA ILE A 9 -12.24 -12.93 -13.61
C ILE A 9 -10.88 -12.28 -13.35
N ILE A 10 -10.73 -11.07 -13.86
CA ILE A 10 -9.65 -10.16 -13.51
C ILE A 10 -10.27 -8.94 -12.83
N GLN A 11 -10.07 -8.81 -11.52
CA GLN A 11 -10.41 -7.56 -10.83
C GLN A 11 -9.32 -6.54 -11.15
N GLY A 12 -9.65 -5.54 -11.98
CA GLY A 12 -8.69 -4.54 -12.45
C GLY A 12 -8.30 -3.51 -11.40
N GLY A 13 -7.18 -2.81 -11.60
CA GLY A 13 -6.74 -1.74 -10.71
C GLY A 13 -7.73 -0.57 -10.67
N MET A 14 -8.30 -0.28 -9.50
CA MET A 14 -9.29 0.77 -9.30
C MET A 14 -8.71 1.89 -8.44
N GLY A 15 -8.52 3.07 -9.05
CA GLY A 15 -8.29 4.35 -8.37
C GLY A 15 -7.17 4.38 -7.32
N ALA A 16 -7.20 5.40 -6.47
CA ALA A 16 -6.29 5.55 -5.34
C ALA A 16 -6.80 4.73 -4.15
N GLY A 17 -6.17 3.59 -3.88
CA GLY A 17 -6.42 2.78 -2.67
C GLY A 17 -7.71 1.93 -2.67
N VAL A 18 -8.55 1.99 -3.72
CA VAL A 18 -9.79 1.20 -3.81
C VAL A 18 -9.48 -0.28 -4.00
N SER A 19 -8.67 -0.63 -5.01
CA SER A 19 -8.16 -2.01 -5.14
C SER A 19 -6.81 -2.18 -4.43
N ASN A 20 -6.86 -2.26 -3.10
CA ASN A 20 -5.68 -2.54 -2.30
C ASN A 20 -5.40 -4.06 -2.18
N TRP A 21 -4.33 -4.42 -1.45
CA TRP A 21 -3.88 -5.80 -1.29
C TRP A 21 -4.93 -6.73 -0.66
N VAL A 22 -5.87 -6.22 0.15
CA VAL A 22 -6.91 -7.03 0.79
C VAL A 22 -7.89 -7.54 -0.26
N LEU A 23 -8.38 -6.66 -1.14
CA LEU A 23 -9.27 -7.05 -2.24
C LEU A 23 -8.55 -7.96 -3.23
N ALA A 24 -7.34 -7.59 -3.66
CA ALA A 24 -6.57 -8.39 -4.60
C ALA A 24 -6.30 -9.80 -4.03
N ARG A 25 -5.98 -9.92 -2.73
CA ARG A 25 -5.83 -11.20 -2.04
C ARG A 25 -7.14 -11.97 -1.98
N ALA A 26 -8.25 -11.33 -1.65
CA ALA A 26 -9.56 -12.00 -1.60
C ALA A 26 -9.95 -12.59 -2.96
N VAL A 27 -9.73 -11.85 -4.05
CA VAL A 27 -9.94 -12.32 -5.42
C VAL A 27 -9.00 -13.49 -5.76
N ALA A 28 -7.71 -13.38 -5.42
CA ALA A 28 -6.73 -14.43 -5.64
C ALA A 28 -7.07 -15.73 -4.89
N MET A 29 -7.56 -15.63 -3.65
CA MET A 29 -7.99 -16.77 -2.85
C MET A 29 -9.21 -17.50 -3.43
N LEU A 30 -9.97 -16.87 -4.33
CA LEU A 30 -11.08 -17.48 -5.07
C LEU A 30 -10.64 -18.09 -6.42
N GLY A 31 -9.32 -18.22 -6.66
CA GLY A 31 -8.76 -18.73 -7.91
C GLY A 31 -8.90 -17.77 -9.09
N GLN A 32 -9.16 -16.48 -8.83
CA GLN A 32 -9.25 -15.43 -9.83
C GLN A 32 -8.00 -14.54 -9.78
N LEU A 33 -7.87 -13.56 -10.67
CA LEU A 33 -6.73 -12.63 -10.68
C LEU A 33 -7.11 -11.30 -10.03
N GLY A 34 -6.51 -11.01 -8.88
CA GLY A 34 -6.63 -9.71 -8.20
C GLY A 34 -5.48 -8.77 -8.57
N VAL A 35 -5.79 -7.50 -8.83
CA VAL A 35 -4.79 -6.47 -9.16
C VAL A 35 -4.79 -5.39 -8.07
N VAL A 36 -3.60 -5.08 -7.55
CA VAL A 36 -3.38 -3.93 -6.67
C VAL A 36 -3.15 -2.69 -7.51
N SER A 37 -3.90 -1.62 -7.27
CA SER A 37 -3.70 -0.34 -7.96
C SER A 37 -2.48 0.38 -7.39
N GLY A 38 -1.61 0.87 -8.27
CA GLY A 38 -0.44 1.69 -7.92
C GLY A 38 -0.72 3.20 -7.91
N THR A 39 -1.94 3.64 -8.21
CA THR A 39 -2.27 5.08 -8.31
C THR A 39 -2.02 5.79 -6.99
N ALA A 40 -1.16 6.81 -7.01
CA ALA A 40 -0.76 7.62 -5.85
C ALA A 40 -0.25 6.79 -4.65
N LEU A 41 0.41 5.66 -4.92
CA LEU A 41 0.86 4.73 -3.89
C LEU A 41 1.83 5.37 -2.89
N ASP A 42 2.68 6.28 -3.36
CA ASP A 42 3.59 7.10 -2.55
C ASP A 42 2.83 7.94 -1.50
N VAL A 43 1.78 8.65 -1.94
CA VAL A 43 0.91 9.44 -1.06
C VAL A 43 0.13 8.56 -0.10
N ILE A 44 -0.45 7.46 -0.60
CA ILE A 44 -1.23 6.53 0.23
C ILE A 44 -0.35 5.90 1.32
N MET A 45 0.85 5.45 0.97
CA MET A 45 1.81 4.86 1.91
C MET A 45 2.21 5.88 2.99
N ALA A 46 2.57 7.10 2.58
CA ALA A 46 2.95 8.16 3.51
C ALA A 46 1.79 8.55 4.44
N ARG A 47 0.55 8.62 3.94
CA ARG A 47 -0.62 8.94 4.77
C ARG A 47 -0.94 7.83 5.77
N ARG A 48 -0.86 6.55 5.36
CA ARG A 48 -1.06 5.41 6.29
C ARG A 48 -0.04 5.39 7.43
N LEU A 49 1.22 5.74 7.15
CA LEU A 49 2.24 5.89 8.19
C LEU A 49 1.92 7.05 9.14
N GLN A 50 1.42 8.17 8.61
CA GLN A 50 1.01 9.32 9.40
C GLN A 50 -0.27 9.05 10.21
N ASP A 51 -1.14 8.16 9.74
CA ASP A 51 -2.29 7.64 10.51
C ASP A 51 -1.86 6.59 11.55
N GLY A 52 -0.55 6.36 11.69
CA GLY A 52 0.04 5.50 12.71
C GLY A 52 0.13 4.04 12.35
N ASP A 53 -0.13 3.70 11.07
CA ASP A 53 -0.03 2.33 10.53
C ASP A 53 -0.61 1.28 11.50
N PRO A 54 -1.94 1.32 11.77
CA PRO A 54 -2.54 0.62 12.92
C PRO A 54 -2.30 -0.89 12.93
N ASN A 55 -2.29 -1.51 11.75
CA ASN A 55 -2.04 -2.95 11.58
C ASN A 55 -0.54 -3.29 11.37
N GLY A 56 0.32 -2.27 11.29
CA GLY A 56 1.73 -2.45 10.98
C GLY A 56 1.99 -2.91 9.54
N ASP A 57 1.00 -2.88 8.64
CA ASP A 57 1.11 -3.47 7.31
C ASP A 57 2.14 -2.72 6.45
N VAL A 58 2.20 -1.39 6.57
CA VAL A 58 3.13 -0.57 5.78
C VAL A 58 4.54 -0.72 6.32
N ARG A 59 4.74 -0.64 7.64
CA ARG A 59 6.06 -0.86 8.24
C ARG A 59 6.57 -2.27 7.99
N ARG A 60 5.70 -3.28 8.07
CA ARG A 60 6.05 -4.66 7.70
C ARG A 60 6.51 -4.75 6.24
N ALA A 61 5.80 -4.12 5.31
CA ALA A 61 6.24 -4.11 3.90
C ALA A 61 7.58 -3.40 3.70
N LEU A 62 7.83 -2.30 4.41
CA LEU A 62 9.10 -1.56 4.37
C LEU A 62 10.27 -2.35 4.98
N ASP A 63 10.04 -3.20 5.99
CA ASP A 63 11.06 -4.10 6.54
C ASP A 63 11.58 -5.12 5.50
N TYR A 64 10.73 -5.53 4.56
CA TYR A 64 11.13 -6.41 3.44
C TYR A 64 11.68 -5.64 2.24
N PHE A 65 11.71 -4.30 2.26
CA PHE A 65 12.21 -3.51 1.14
C PHE A 65 13.74 -3.69 1.01
N PRO A 66 14.27 -4.03 -0.18
CA PRO A 66 15.68 -4.40 -0.33
C PRO A 66 16.68 -3.29 0.01
N ILE A 67 16.25 -2.02 -0.06
CA ILE A 67 17.09 -0.86 0.23
C ILE A 67 16.70 -0.32 1.61
N HIS A 68 17.21 -0.95 2.66
CA HIS A 68 16.83 -0.67 4.05
C HIS A 68 16.99 0.82 4.44
N ASP A 69 18.03 1.50 3.97
CA ASP A 69 18.23 2.94 4.27
C ASP A 69 17.11 3.82 3.71
N VAL A 70 16.55 3.46 2.55
CA VAL A 70 15.40 4.16 1.97
C VAL A 70 14.15 3.91 2.82
N ALA A 71 13.91 2.67 3.22
CA ALA A 71 12.79 2.31 4.10
C ALA A 71 12.87 3.04 5.44
N LYS A 72 14.05 3.04 6.07
CA LYS A 72 14.31 3.76 7.32
C LYS A 72 14.00 5.25 7.19
N ARG A 73 14.50 5.91 6.15
CA ARG A 73 14.22 7.33 5.88
C ARG A 73 12.72 7.61 5.72
N ILE A 74 11.99 6.73 5.03
CA ILE A 74 10.53 6.87 4.85
C ILE A 74 9.81 6.77 6.20
N ILE A 75 10.16 5.78 7.03
CA ILE A 75 9.57 5.59 8.37
C ILE A 75 9.86 6.82 9.24
N GLU A 76 11.12 7.25 9.32
CA GLU A 76 11.53 8.44 10.09
C GLU A 76 10.84 9.72 9.61
N THR A 77 10.52 9.81 8.31
CA THR A 77 9.91 11.00 7.72
C THR A 77 8.41 11.08 7.97
N TYR A 78 7.69 9.95 7.97
CA TYR A 78 6.22 9.93 7.87
C TYR A 78 5.50 9.16 8.98
N PHE A 79 6.17 8.28 9.74
CA PHE A 79 5.48 7.52 10.78
C PHE A 79 5.16 8.40 11.99
N VAL A 80 3.89 8.41 12.42
CA VAL A 80 3.44 9.07 13.64
C VAL A 80 2.86 8.02 14.58
N SER A 81 3.55 7.70 15.66
CA SER A 81 3.05 6.71 16.63
C SER A 81 1.70 7.12 17.20
N GLY A 82 0.68 6.26 17.07
CA GLY A 82 -0.70 6.56 17.47
C GLY A 82 -1.49 7.41 16.47
N GLY A 83 -0.87 7.82 15.37
CA GLY A 83 -1.46 8.62 14.30
C GLY A 83 -1.43 10.12 14.56
N LYS A 84 -1.49 10.89 13.47
CA LYS A 84 -1.67 12.35 13.49
C LYS A 84 -3.01 12.71 14.12
N LYS A 85 -3.14 13.91 14.66
CA LYS A 85 -4.44 14.38 15.16
C LYS A 85 -5.42 14.63 13.99
N PRO A 86 -6.74 14.52 14.19
CA PRO A 86 -7.72 14.75 13.14
C PRO A 86 -7.57 16.08 12.41
N GLU A 87 -7.27 17.15 13.15
CA GLU A 87 -7.11 18.53 12.68
C GLU A 87 -5.76 18.81 12.02
N GLU A 88 -4.76 17.95 12.23
CA GLU A 88 -3.45 18.11 11.63
C GLU A 88 -3.48 17.71 10.14
N SER A 89 -2.89 18.57 9.31
CA SER A 89 -2.70 18.27 7.89
C SER A 89 -1.62 17.21 7.71
N TYR A 90 -1.75 16.37 6.68
CA TYR A 90 -0.69 15.44 6.31
C TYR A 90 0.56 16.19 5.86
N LYS A 91 1.73 15.73 6.32
CA LYS A 91 3.02 16.04 5.73
C LYS A 91 2.99 15.69 4.24
N PRO A 92 3.35 16.63 3.35
CA PRO A 92 3.28 16.41 1.92
C PRO A 92 4.33 15.38 1.47
N VAL A 93 3.98 14.66 0.41
CA VAL A 93 4.96 13.90 -0.39
C VAL A 93 5.44 14.83 -1.51
N PRO A 94 6.77 14.96 -1.75
CA PRO A 94 7.29 15.78 -2.83
C PRO A 94 6.67 15.39 -4.17
N VAL A 95 6.10 16.37 -4.88
CA VAL A 95 5.66 16.15 -6.26
C VAL A 95 6.91 16.07 -7.12
N GLN A 96 7.05 14.98 -7.89
CA GLN A 96 8.12 14.88 -8.86
C GLN A 96 7.75 15.72 -10.07
N ASN A 97 8.35 16.90 -10.16
CA ASN A 97 8.33 17.66 -11.39
C ASN A 97 9.30 16.97 -12.36
N LEU A 98 8.78 16.45 -13.46
CA LEU A 98 9.57 15.98 -14.60
C LEU A 98 10.07 17.17 -15.43
#